data_AF-A0A7C1X0I6-F1
#
_entry.id   AF-A0A7C1X0I6-F1
#
_cell.length_a   1.000
_cell.length_b   1.000
_cell.length_c   1.000
_cell.angle_alpha   90.00
_cell.angle_beta   90.00
_cell.angle_gamma   90.00
#
_symmetry.space_group_name_H-M   'P 1'
#
loop_
_entity.id
_entity.type
_entity.pdbx_description
1 polymer ?
#
loop_
_entity_poly.entity_id
_entity_poly.type
_entity_poly.pdbx_seq_one_letter_code
_entity_poly.pdbx_strand_id
1 'polypeptide(L)'
;MSNDNHGTQSGDNSLNVGVGDFRGANVNISHNERPTFTPEQLRIERHPALGGLSVDSKNVSVFGYITGAGTMIGLYFTLYRPPFGEQSSWSTFFMFLFIVAVTAVVMSAVLRRRKFEHFFGSRHYLEISQAGRLRVNRLTAQCPWCGSLMHLRRVGPTEGPRDDKFICVRNPAQHTVQLDPTVLPDIED
;
A
#
# COMPACT_ATOMS: atom_id res chain seq x y z
N MET A 1 6.54 -32.93 -46.35
CA MET A 1 7.81 -32.40 -45.81
C MET A 1 7.77 -32.65 -44.31
N SER A 2 8.52 -33.64 -43.83
CA SER A 2 8.65 -33.93 -42.39
C SER A 2 9.65 -32.95 -41.80
N ASN A 3 9.20 -32.11 -40.88
CA ASN A 3 10.10 -31.29 -40.07
C ASN A 3 10.62 -32.16 -38.92
N ASP A 4 11.83 -32.67 -39.06
CA ASP A 4 12.52 -33.36 -37.98
C ASP A 4 12.89 -32.33 -36.89
N ASN A 5 12.39 -32.55 -35.68
CA ASN A 5 12.69 -31.73 -34.52
C ASN A 5 14.10 -32.09 -34.01
N HIS A 6 15.09 -31.24 -34.30
CA HIS A 6 16.50 -31.48 -33.97
C HIS A 6 16.89 -31.14 -32.51
N GLY A 7 15.96 -31.20 -31.56
CA GLY A 7 16.23 -30.98 -30.14
C GLY A 7 16.14 -32.28 -29.36
N THR A 8 17.23 -32.73 -28.72
CA THR A 8 17.18 -33.80 -27.73
C THR A 8 16.37 -33.33 -26.52
N GLN A 9 15.12 -33.81 -26.41
CA GLN A 9 14.14 -33.40 -25.39
C GLN A 9 14.34 -34.06 -24.02
N SER A 10 15.55 -34.54 -23.71
CA SER A 10 15.83 -35.25 -22.46
C SER A 10 17.08 -34.71 -21.78
N GLY A 11 16.90 -34.23 -20.56
CA GLY A 11 17.96 -33.93 -19.59
C GLY A 11 17.34 -33.66 -18.22
N ASP A 12 18.13 -33.81 -17.15
CA ASP A 12 17.62 -33.76 -15.77
C ASP A 12 16.93 -32.42 -15.39
N ASN A 13 17.16 -31.36 -16.18
CA ASN A 13 16.54 -30.04 -16.04
C ASN A 13 15.80 -29.57 -17.31
N SER A 14 15.29 -30.48 -18.16
CA SER A 14 14.57 -30.11 -19.39
C SER A 14 13.05 -30.06 -19.18
N LEU A 15 12.40 -28.98 -19.62
CA LEU A 15 10.94 -28.91 -19.76
C LEU A 15 10.57 -29.42 -21.17
N ASN A 16 10.07 -30.65 -21.27
CA ASN A 16 9.59 -31.19 -22.54
C ASN A 16 8.12 -30.80 -22.74
N VAL A 17 7.89 -29.95 -23.74
CA VAL A 17 6.55 -29.55 -24.15
C VAL A 17 6.29 -30.20 -25.51
N GLY A 18 5.26 -31.04 -25.59
CA GLY A 18 4.86 -31.74 -26.81
C GLY A 18 4.30 -30.83 -27.89
N VAL A 19 3.55 -31.42 -28.84
CA VAL A 19 2.90 -30.66 -29.93
C VAL A 19 1.74 -29.85 -29.35
N GLY A 20 1.94 -28.54 -29.18
CA GLY A 20 0.93 -27.59 -28.73
C GLY A 20 1.03 -26.29 -29.52
N ASP A 21 -0.10 -25.64 -29.78
CA ASP A 21 -0.13 -24.31 -30.35
C ASP A 21 0.06 -23.26 -29.23
N PHE A 22 1.25 -22.66 -29.19
CA PHE A 22 1.63 -21.66 -28.19
C PHE A 22 1.47 -20.22 -28.67
N ARG A 23 0.82 -19.98 -29.81
CA ARG A 23 0.59 -18.63 -30.30
C ARG A 23 -0.28 -17.86 -29.31
N GLY A 24 0.32 -16.90 -28.60
CA GLY A 24 -0.32 -16.10 -27.56
C GLY A 24 -0.21 -16.65 -26.14
N ALA A 25 0.51 -17.76 -25.91
CA ALA A 25 0.78 -18.27 -24.58
C ALA A 25 1.90 -17.48 -23.88
N ASN A 26 1.72 -17.15 -22.60
CA ASN A 26 2.77 -16.59 -21.75
C ASN A 26 3.26 -17.68 -20.79
N VAL A 27 4.53 -18.06 -20.92
CA VAL A 27 5.16 -19.01 -20.00
C VAL A 27 5.79 -18.20 -18.87
N ASN A 28 5.26 -18.35 -17.65
CA ASN A 28 5.87 -17.79 -16.44
C ASN A 28 6.57 -18.91 -15.65
N ILE A 29 7.89 -18.85 -15.58
CA ILE A 29 8.69 -19.75 -14.78
C ILE A 29 9.02 -19.02 -13.48
N SER A 30 8.14 -19.13 -12.47
CA SER A 30 8.43 -18.60 -11.14
C SER A 30 9.11 -19.68 -10.29
N HIS A 31 10.27 -19.36 -9.72
CA HIS A 31 10.94 -20.21 -8.73
C HIS A 31 10.22 -20.21 -7.37
N ASN A 32 9.22 -19.33 -7.20
CA ASN A 32 8.39 -19.23 -6.02
C ASN A 32 7.08 -20.01 -6.22
N GLU A 33 6.58 -20.63 -5.16
CA GLU A 33 5.28 -21.35 -5.09
C GLU A 33 4.05 -20.47 -5.41
N ARG A 34 4.25 -19.16 -5.60
CA ARG A 34 3.18 -18.18 -5.84
C ARG A 34 3.32 -17.58 -7.23
N PRO A 35 2.26 -17.65 -8.06
CA PRO A 35 2.28 -17.07 -9.39
C PRO A 35 2.44 -15.54 -9.29
N THR A 36 3.45 -15.02 -9.97
CA THR A 36 3.68 -13.59 -10.15
C THR A 36 2.93 -13.12 -11.40
N PHE A 37 2.06 -12.12 -11.25
CA PHE A 37 1.38 -11.50 -12.39
C PHE A 37 1.92 -10.09 -12.57
N THR A 38 2.08 -9.66 -13.81
CA THR A 38 2.49 -8.28 -14.06
C THR A 38 1.33 -7.31 -13.78
N PRO A 39 1.60 -6.04 -13.42
CA PRO A 39 0.55 -5.05 -13.17
C PRO A 39 -0.45 -4.91 -14.34
N GLU A 40 0.02 -5.08 -15.58
CA GLU A 40 -0.80 -4.99 -16.79
C GLU A 40 -1.79 -6.16 -16.90
N GLN A 41 -1.38 -7.36 -16.48
CA GLN A 41 -2.26 -8.54 -16.44
C GLN A 41 -3.34 -8.40 -15.38
N LEU A 42 -3.02 -7.74 -14.27
CA LEU A 42 -3.94 -7.51 -13.16
C LEU A 42 -4.91 -6.35 -13.41
N ARG A 43 -4.68 -5.52 -14.43
CA ARG A 43 -5.48 -4.31 -14.74
C ARG A 43 -5.80 -3.53 -13.46
N ILE A 44 -4.75 -3.13 -12.74
CA ILE A 44 -4.89 -2.46 -11.46
C ILE A 44 -5.52 -1.07 -11.69
N GLU A 45 -6.64 -0.82 -11.02
CA GLU A 45 -7.34 0.45 -11.06
C GLU A 45 -7.26 1.16 -9.70
N ARG A 46 -7.12 2.50 -9.75
CA ARG A 46 -7.13 3.37 -8.57
C ARG A 46 -8.48 4.05 -8.46
N HIS A 47 -9.15 3.85 -7.35
CA HIS A 47 -10.35 4.61 -7.02
C HIS A 47 -10.01 5.65 -5.95
N PRO A 48 -10.10 6.95 -6.26
CA PRO A 48 -9.88 7.98 -5.25
C PRO A 48 -10.93 7.85 -4.14
N ALA A 49 -10.46 7.75 -2.90
CA ALA A 49 -11.30 7.83 -1.73
C ALA A 49 -11.40 9.30 -1.27
N LEU A 50 -12.36 9.60 -0.38
CA LEU A 50 -12.56 10.95 0.15
C LEU A 50 -12.75 12.02 -0.94
N GLY A 51 -13.40 11.66 -2.05
CA GLY A 51 -13.66 12.57 -3.17
C GLY A 51 -12.42 13.02 -3.95
N GLY A 52 -11.28 12.34 -3.79
CA GLY A 52 -10.03 12.72 -4.47
C GLY A 52 -9.30 13.88 -3.81
N LEU A 53 -9.63 14.21 -2.56
CA LEU A 53 -8.93 15.23 -1.80
C LEU A 53 -7.44 14.90 -1.74
N SER A 54 -6.61 15.89 -2.03
CA SER A 54 -5.16 15.77 -1.99
C SER A 54 -4.57 16.85 -1.10
N VAL A 55 -3.58 16.48 -0.28
CA VAL A 55 -2.93 17.39 0.66
C VAL A 55 -1.43 17.29 0.46
N ASP A 56 -0.73 18.42 0.38
CA ASP A 56 0.73 18.41 0.29
C ASP A 56 1.35 17.82 1.57
N SER A 57 2.21 16.82 1.41
CA SER A 57 2.96 16.20 2.52
C SER A 57 3.76 17.22 3.34
N LYS A 58 4.23 18.30 2.70
CA LYS A 58 4.90 19.41 3.37
C LYS A 58 3.94 20.14 4.29
N ASN A 59 2.72 20.42 3.85
CA ASN A 59 1.71 21.08 4.67
C ASN A 59 1.32 20.22 5.88
N VAL A 60 1.22 18.89 5.70
CA VAL A 60 0.97 17.96 6.83
C VAL A 60 2.13 18.00 7.83
N SER A 61 3.38 18.01 7.37
CA SER A 61 4.54 18.11 8.27
C SER A 61 4.60 19.46 9.00
N VAL A 62 4.33 20.57 8.29
CA VAL A 62 4.31 21.92 8.87
C VAL A 62 3.22 22.05 9.92
N PHE A 63 2.02 21.55 9.63
CA PHE A 63 0.93 21.46 10.59
C PHE A 63 1.37 20.67 11.83
N GLY A 64 1.96 19.49 11.65
CA GLY A 64 2.48 18.68 12.75
C GLY A 64 3.50 19.42 13.61
N TYR A 65 4.45 20.14 13.01
CA TYR A 65 5.44 20.92 13.78
C TYR A 65 4.82 22.10 14.54
N ILE A 66 3.93 22.87 13.90
CA ILE A 66 3.28 24.02 14.53
C ILE A 66 2.38 23.57 15.68
N THR A 67 1.53 22.56 15.45
CA THR A 67 0.66 22.00 16.48
C THR A 67 1.48 21.34 17.59
N GLY A 68 2.57 20.65 17.26
CA GLY A 68 3.48 20.06 18.25
C GLY A 68 4.13 21.10 19.16
N ALA A 69 4.64 22.20 18.59
CA ALA A 69 5.22 23.29 19.37
C ALA A 69 4.17 23.99 20.24
N GLY A 70 3.00 24.31 19.67
CA GLY A 70 1.91 24.95 20.40
C GLY A 70 1.37 24.08 21.55
N THR A 71 1.30 22.77 21.35
CA THR A 71 0.87 21.82 22.40
C THR A 71 1.90 21.66 23.49
N MET A 72 3.21 21.62 23.17
CA MET A 72 4.26 21.65 24.21
C MET A 72 4.17 22.92 25.06
N ILE A 73 3.98 24.08 24.45
CA ILE A 73 3.82 25.36 25.16
C ILE A 73 2.56 25.34 26.03
N GLY A 74 1.42 24.91 25.47
CA GLY A 74 0.16 24.78 26.22
C GLY A 74 0.25 23.77 27.36
N LEU A 75 0.95 22.66 27.16
CA LEU A 75 1.19 21.66 28.20
C LEU A 75 2.08 22.23 29.31
N TYR A 76 3.14 22.96 28.95
CA TYR A 76 4.03 23.61 29.91
C TYR A 76 3.26 24.54 30.85
N PHE A 77 2.39 25.42 30.31
CA PHE A 77 1.59 26.34 31.13
C PHE A 77 0.46 25.67 31.92
N THR A 78 -0.06 24.53 31.44
CA THR A 78 -1.08 23.78 32.19
C THR A 78 -0.49 22.94 33.32
N LEU A 79 0.77 22.49 33.20
CA LEU A 79 1.49 21.74 34.23
C LEU A 79 2.23 22.64 35.22
N TYR A 80 2.93 23.67 34.72
CA TYR A 80 3.69 24.64 35.52
C TYR A 80 2.90 25.94 35.59
N ARG A 81 2.02 26.03 36.59
CA ARG A 81 1.18 27.21 36.80
C ARG A 81 1.95 28.41 37.37
N PRO A 82 1.70 29.64 36.88
CA PRO A 82 1.84 30.85 37.69
C PRO A 82 0.86 30.81 38.89
N PRO A 83 1.08 31.57 39.97
CA PRO A 83 0.60 31.27 41.34
C PRO A 83 -0.93 31.32 41.60
N PHE A 84 -1.80 31.36 40.58
CA PHE A 84 -3.23 31.55 40.75
C PHE A 84 -4.07 30.52 39.93
N GLY A 85 -4.84 29.67 40.61
CA GLY A 85 -6.13 29.14 40.12
C GLY A 85 -6.15 27.73 39.51
N GLU A 86 -6.85 26.80 40.19
CA GLU A 86 -7.26 25.37 39.97
C GLU A 86 -6.69 24.49 38.82
N GLN A 87 -6.71 23.15 39.01
CA GLN A 87 -6.19 22.18 38.02
C GLN A 87 -6.94 22.31 36.68
N SER A 88 -6.20 22.65 35.62
CA SER A 88 -6.77 22.88 34.30
C SER A 88 -7.06 21.56 33.58
N SER A 89 -8.32 21.34 33.20
CA SER A 89 -8.80 20.22 32.37
C SER A 89 -8.24 20.24 30.94
N TRP A 90 -7.52 21.31 30.55
CA TRP A 90 -6.96 21.50 29.22
C TRP A 90 -5.69 20.69 28.95
N SER A 91 -5.04 20.16 30.00
CA SER A 91 -3.86 19.30 29.85
C SER A 91 -4.14 18.07 28.96
N THR A 92 -5.32 17.44 29.12
CA THR A 92 -5.77 16.32 28.29
C THR A 92 -5.94 16.72 26.82
N PHE A 93 -6.46 17.93 26.56
CA PHE A 93 -6.61 18.45 25.20
C PHE A 93 -5.26 18.70 24.52
N PHE A 94 -4.30 19.31 25.23
CA PHE A 94 -2.96 19.52 24.70
C PHE A 94 -2.19 18.21 24.48
N MET A 95 -2.35 17.22 25.38
CA MET A 95 -1.84 15.86 25.18
C MET A 95 -2.42 15.21 23.92
N PHE A 96 -3.74 15.30 23.73
CA PHE A 96 -4.41 14.77 22.54
C PHE A 96 -3.88 15.42 21.26
N LEU A 97 -3.81 16.76 21.22
CA LEU A 97 -3.28 17.48 20.08
C LEU A 97 -1.80 17.17 19.83
N PHE A 98 -1.01 16.93 20.87
CA PHE A 98 0.39 16.52 20.74
C PHE A 98 0.50 15.16 20.04
N ILE A 99 -0.35 14.19 20.42
CA ILE A 99 -0.40 12.88 19.74
C ILE A 99 -0.80 13.06 18.26
N VAL A 100 -1.77 13.92 17.96
CA VAL A 100 -2.16 14.24 16.58
C VAL A 100 -0.99 14.88 15.80
N ALA A 101 -0.24 15.77 16.44
CA ALA A 101 0.93 16.40 15.83
C ALA A 101 2.05 15.38 15.51
N VAL A 102 2.39 14.52 16.48
CA VAL A 102 3.40 13.47 16.31
C VAL A 102 2.98 12.50 15.19
N THR A 103 1.73 12.05 15.19
CA THR A 103 1.23 11.15 14.14
C THR A 103 1.27 11.80 12.77
N ALA A 104 0.93 13.09 12.63
CA ALA A 104 1.05 13.81 11.36
C ALA A 104 2.49 13.87 10.83
N VAL A 105 3.47 14.18 11.69
CA VAL A 105 4.89 14.21 11.31
C VAL A 105 5.39 12.82 10.93
N VAL A 106 5.09 11.80 11.73
CA VAL A 106 5.47 10.41 11.46
C VAL A 106 4.87 9.92 10.14
N MET A 107 3.59 10.17 9.90
CA MET A 107 2.93 9.79 8.65
C MET A 107 3.57 10.47 7.44
N SER A 108 3.85 11.77 7.51
CA SER A 108 4.54 12.49 6.44
C SER A 108 5.93 11.92 6.17
N ALA A 109 6.70 11.59 7.21
CA ALA A 109 8.03 10.99 7.08
C ALA A 109 8.00 9.57 6.49
N VAL A 110 7.07 8.72 6.96
CA VAL A 110 6.91 7.34 6.46
C VAL A 110 6.50 7.35 4.99
N LEU A 111 5.54 8.19 4.61
CA LEU A 111 5.05 8.27 3.22
C LEU A 111 6.10 8.82 2.27
N ARG A 112 6.93 9.77 2.70
CA ARG A 112 8.08 10.23 1.89
C ARG A 112 9.09 9.12 1.61
N ARG A 113 9.26 8.17 2.53
CA ARG A 113 10.21 7.06 2.36
C ARG A 113 9.63 5.90 1.57
N ARG A 114 8.39 5.51 1.85
CA ARG A 114 7.77 4.29 1.30
C ARG A 114 6.88 4.54 0.09
N LYS A 115 6.51 5.80 -0.17
CA LYS A 115 5.54 6.26 -1.18
C LYS A 115 4.11 5.70 -1.06
N PHE A 116 3.95 4.57 -0.40
CA PHE A 116 2.75 3.78 -0.26
C PHE A 116 2.68 3.24 1.15
N GLU A 117 1.59 3.50 1.88
CA GLU A 117 1.35 2.88 3.19
C GLU A 117 -0.15 2.67 3.42
N HIS A 118 -0.50 1.68 4.24
CA HIS A 118 -1.89 1.42 4.56
C HIS A 118 -2.47 2.50 5.45
N PHE A 119 -3.72 2.88 5.17
CA PHE A 119 -4.45 3.80 6.04
C PHE A 119 -5.39 3.02 6.98
N PHE A 120 -5.13 3.14 8.29
CA PHE A 120 -5.94 2.57 9.38
C PHE A 120 -6.33 1.09 9.22
N GLY A 121 -5.42 0.25 8.70
CA GLY A 121 -5.66 -1.19 8.54
C GLY A 121 -6.84 -1.55 7.62
N SER A 122 -7.30 -0.59 6.80
CA SER A 122 -8.50 -0.69 5.97
C SER A 122 -8.17 -1.00 4.50
N ARG A 123 -9.21 -1.06 3.64
CA ARG A 123 -9.09 -1.18 2.18
C ARG A 123 -8.54 0.09 1.50
N HIS A 124 -8.12 1.08 2.29
CA HIS A 124 -7.64 2.37 1.81
C HIS A 124 -6.14 2.50 2.03
N TYR A 125 -5.52 3.18 1.10
CA TYR A 125 -4.08 3.30 0.96
C TYR A 125 -3.75 4.77 0.84
N LEU A 126 -2.74 5.19 1.57
CA LEU A 126 -2.13 6.50 1.39
C LEU A 126 -1.00 6.36 0.38
N GLU A 127 -1.09 7.16 -0.66
CA GLU A 127 -0.10 7.21 -1.71
C GLU A 127 0.40 8.65 -1.86
N ILE A 128 1.69 8.81 -2.16
CA ILE A 128 2.30 10.11 -2.47
C ILE A 128 2.57 10.24 -3.97
N SER A 129 2.12 11.34 -4.57
CA SER A 129 2.47 11.74 -5.94
C SER A 129 3.94 12.20 -6.01
N GLN A 130 4.52 12.22 -7.20
CA GLN A 130 5.86 12.79 -7.42
C GLN A 130 5.94 14.27 -6.99
N ALA A 131 4.83 15.01 -7.11
CA ALA A 131 4.73 16.40 -6.65
C ALA A 131 4.62 16.53 -5.11
N GLY A 132 4.64 15.42 -4.36
CA GLY A 132 4.55 15.41 -2.90
C GLY A 132 3.12 15.51 -2.35
N ARG A 133 2.11 15.37 -3.20
CA ARG A 133 0.69 15.35 -2.80
C ARG A 133 0.29 13.98 -2.27
N LEU A 134 -0.28 13.96 -1.07
CA LEU A 134 -0.85 12.79 -0.43
C LEU A 134 -2.30 12.62 -0.88
N ARG A 135 -2.64 11.42 -1.35
CA ARG A 135 -4.00 11.03 -1.73
C ARG A 135 -4.36 9.72 -1.03
N VAL A 136 -5.64 9.57 -0.69
CA VAL A 136 -6.17 8.30 -0.19
C VAL A 136 -6.85 7.59 -1.35
N ASN A 137 -6.31 6.44 -1.73
CA ASN A 137 -6.81 5.64 -2.85
C ASN A 137 -7.24 4.26 -2.36
N ARG A 138 -8.17 3.66 -3.09
CA ARG A 138 -8.52 2.25 -2.97
C ARG A 138 -8.10 1.55 -4.26
N LEU A 139 -7.26 0.54 -4.12
CA LEU A 139 -6.77 -0.26 -5.23
C LEU A 139 -7.68 -1.47 -5.47
N THR A 140 -8.06 -1.67 -6.73
CA THR A 140 -8.77 -2.82 -7.24
C THR A 140 -7.99 -3.43 -8.39
N ALA A 141 -8.22 -4.71 -8.64
CA ALA A 141 -7.60 -5.42 -9.75
C ALA A 141 -8.59 -6.42 -10.33
N GLN A 142 -8.33 -6.89 -11.54
CA GLN A 142 -9.06 -7.97 -12.18
C GLN A 142 -8.34 -9.30 -11.91
N CYS A 143 -9.11 -10.30 -11.47
CA CYS A 143 -8.60 -11.63 -11.20
C CYS A 143 -8.18 -12.33 -12.51
N PRO A 144 -6.90 -12.74 -12.66
CA PRO A 144 -6.42 -13.34 -13.91
C PRO A 144 -7.05 -14.72 -14.18
N TRP A 145 -7.52 -15.41 -13.14
CA TRP A 145 -8.10 -16.75 -13.27
C TRP A 145 -9.58 -16.76 -13.64
N CYS A 146 -10.38 -15.85 -13.11
CA CYS A 146 -11.83 -15.88 -13.28
C CYS A 146 -12.47 -14.54 -13.66
N GLY A 147 -11.65 -13.52 -13.95
CA GLY A 147 -12.09 -12.21 -14.44
C GLY A 147 -12.86 -11.36 -13.42
N SER A 148 -13.13 -11.86 -12.22
CA SER A 148 -13.85 -11.13 -11.17
C SER A 148 -12.98 -10.07 -10.50
N LEU A 149 -13.62 -9.12 -9.83
CA LEU A 149 -12.93 -8.09 -9.06
C LEU A 149 -12.10 -8.67 -7.91
N MET A 150 -10.94 -8.06 -7.67
CA MET A 150 -10.09 -8.29 -6.51
C MET A 150 -9.96 -7.01 -5.68
N HIS A 151 -9.81 -7.17 -4.38
CA HIS A 151 -9.55 -6.07 -3.46
C HIS A 151 -8.20 -6.25 -2.79
N LEU A 152 -7.42 -5.18 -2.72
CA LEU A 152 -6.18 -5.18 -1.97
C LEU A 152 -6.48 -5.20 -0.46
N ARG A 153 -5.79 -6.08 0.27
CA ARG A 153 -5.85 -6.17 1.73
C ARG A 153 -4.46 -6.49 2.30
N ARG A 154 -4.19 -5.97 3.49
CA ARG A 154 -3.06 -6.37 4.31
C ARG A 154 -3.37 -7.68 5.03
N VAL A 155 -2.65 -8.75 4.72
CA VAL A 155 -2.89 -10.08 5.30
C VAL A 155 -1.60 -10.60 5.92
N GLY A 156 -1.68 -11.03 7.17
CA GLY A 156 -0.58 -11.64 7.91
C GLY A 156 -0.97 -11.87 9.37
N PRO A 157 -0.11 -12.56 10.14
CA PRO A 157 -0.31 -12.74 11.57
C PRO A 157 -0.40 -11.39 12.31
N THR A 158 -1.11 -11.37 13.44
CA THR A 158 -1.30 -10.16 14.25
C THR A 158 0.04 -9.57 14.68
N GLU A 159 0.99 -10.44 15.04
CA GLU A 159 2.34 -10.11 15.53
C GLU A 159 3.45 -10.55 14.55
N GLY A 160 3.30 -10.24 13.26
CA GLY A 160 4.36 -10.55 12.28
C GLY A 160 4.26 -9.76 10.99
N PRO A 161 5.13 -10.07 10.01
CA PRO A 161 5.13 -9.38 8.72
C PRO A 161 3.77 -9.59 8.04
N ARG A 162 3.18 -8.48 7.59
CA ARG A 162 1.94 -8.51 6.82
C ARG A 162 2.25 -8.15 5.38
N ASP A 163 1.72 -8.96 4.48
CA ASP A 163 1.87 -8.77 3.04
C ASP A 163 0.64 -8.08 2.47
N ASP A 164 0.85 -7.33 1.40
CA ASP A 164 -0.22 -6.69 0.65
C ASP A 164 -0.68 -7.66 -0.44
N LYS A 165 -1.93 -8.12 -0.37
CA LYS A 165 -2.46 -9.13 -1.27
C LYS A 165 -3.77 -8.67 -1.90
N PHE A 166 -3.86 -8.78 -3.22
CA PHE A 166 -5.13 -8.76 -3.92
C PHE A 166 -5.84 -10.07 -3.66
N ILE A 167 -7.08 -9.98 -3.17
CA ILE A 167 -7.93 -11.12 -2.87
C ILE A 167 -9.16 -11.06 -3.74
N CYS A 168 -9.40 -12.14 -4.48
CA CYS A 168 -10.57 -12.31 -5.34
C CYS A 168 -11.87 -12.33 -4.52
N VAL A 169 -12.91 -11.67 -5.03
CA VAL A 169 -14.24 -11.70 -4.41
C VAL A 169 -14.92 -13.08 -4.57
N ARG A 170 -14.71 -13.77 -5.71
CA ARG A 170 -15.37 -15.05 -6.01
C ARG A 170 -14.71 -16.25 -5.32
N ASN A 171 -13.38 -16.27 -5.24
CA ASN A 171 -12.62 -17.36 -4.63
C ASN A 171 -11.45 -16.80 -3.78
N PRO A 172 -11.73 -16.27 -2.58
CA PRO A 172 -10.74 -15.54 -1.79
C PRO A 172 -9.63 -16.43 -1.20
N ALA A 173 -9.87 -17.74 -1.06
CA ALA A 173 -8.90 -18.65 -0.44
C ALA A 173 -7.76 -19.05 -1.39
N GLN A 174 -8.06 -19.19 -2.68
CA GLN A 174 -7.11 -19.69 -3.67
C GLN A 174 -6.64 -18.61 -4.65
N HIS A 175 -7.50 -17.64 -4.99
CA HIS A 175 -7.15 -16.59 -5.94
C HIS A 175 -6.63 -15.36 -5.18
N THR A 176 -5.36 -15.45 -4.77
CA THR A 176 -4.63 -14.37 -4.12
C THR A 176 -3.39 -14.02 -4.89
N VAL A 177 -3.12 -12.73 -5.07
CA VAL A 177 -1.91 -12.23 -5.73
C VAL A 177 -1.21 -11.27 -4.79
N GLN A 178 0.08 -11.46 -4.56
CA GLN A 178 0.88 -10.56 -3.75
C GLN A 178 1.23 -9.32 -4.58
N LEU A 179 0.96 -8.14 -4.01
CA LEU A 179 1.34 -6.87 -4.63
C LEU A 179 2.75 -6.51 -4.13
N ASP A 180 3.63 -6.25 -5.08
CA ASP A 180 4.85 -5.50 -4.81
C ASP A 180 4.54 -3.99 -5.06
N PRO A 181 4.58 -3.14 -4.02
CA PRO A 181 4.29 -1.72 -4.18
C PRO A 181 5.29 -0.99 -5.09
N THR A 182 6.49 -1.54 -5.31
CA THR A 182 7.54 -0.89 -6.09
C THR A 182 7.31 -0.96 -7.60
N VAL A 183 6.47 -1.88 -8.07
CA VAL A 183 6.07 -2.00 -9.48
C VAL A 183 4.82 -1.18 -9.82
N LEU A 184 4.18 -0.54 -8.84
CA LEU A 184 3.09 0.38 -9.12
C LEU A 184 3.64 1.64 -9.79
N PRO A 185 3.05 2.11 -10.91
CA PRO A 185 3.43 3.38 -11.50
C PRO A 185 3.15 4.53 -10.51
N ASP A 186 3.99 5.55 -10.52
CA ASP A 186 3.77 6.74 -9.70
C ASP A 186 2.42 7.39 -10.06
N ILE A 187 1.80 8.07 -9.10
CA ILE A 187 0.53 8.76 -9.33
C ILE A 187 0.77 10.02 -10.17
N GLU A 188 0.03 10.13 -11.26
CA GLU A 188 -0.09 11.37 -12.04
C GLU A 188 -1.05 12.34 -11.35
N ASP A 189 -0.74 13.65 -11.42
CA ASP A 189 -1.47 14.70 -10.70
C ASP A 189 -2.82 15.05 -11.32
#